data_AF-A0A1R2ASA2-F1
#
_entry.id   AF-A0A1R2ASA2-F1
#
_cell.length_a   1.000
_cell.length_b   1.000
_cell.length_c   1.000
_cell.angle_alpha   90.00
_cell.angle_beta   90.00
_cell.angle_gamma   90.00
#
_symmetry.space_group_name_H-M   'P 1'
#
loop_
_entity.id
_entity.type
_entity.pdbx_description
1 polymer ?
#
loop_
_entity_poly.entity_id
_entity_poly.type
_entity_poly.pdbx_seq_one_letter_code
_entity_poly.pdbx_strand_id
1 'polypeptide(L)'
;MFTALFRSLTSKSNLWSEVMKLPGVKTHQSGLYAMFFTCNKCSTRGGKTFSKDSYNKGVVIIRCDGCDSLHLVADNLGWFRDKPVNIEDLMKEKQDNVKRVESHDEVLEFIKEE
;
A
#
# COMPACT_ATOMS: atom_id res chain seq x y z
N MET A 1 -13.36 21.96 -42.84
CA MET A 1 -14.30 21.56 -41.77
C MET A 1 -13.76 20.31 -41.10
N PHE A 2 -13.02 20.46 -40.00
CA PHE A 2 -12.57 19.34 -39.18
C PHE A 2 -13.56 19.17 -38.03
N THR A 3 -14.47 18.21 -38.16
CA THR A 3 -15.41 17.85 -37.09
C THR A 3 -14.91 16.62 -36.33
N ALA A 4 -14.72 16.84 -35.03
CA ALA A 4 -14.85 15.89 -33.93
C ALA A 4 -13.87 14.70 -33.87
N LEU A 5 -13.01 14.75 -32.85
CA LEU A 5 -12.95 13.73 -31.79
C LEU A 5 -12.08 14.24 -30.63
N PHE A 6 -12.49 15.34 -30.00
CA PHE A 6 -12.09 15.56 -28.61
C PHE A 6 -12.87 14.57 -27.76
N ARG A 7 -12.33 13.36 -27.65
CA ARG A 7 -12.75 12.39 -26.64
C ARG A 7 -12.49 13.06 -25.29
N SER A 8 -13.56 13.57 -24.68
CA SER A 8 -13.53 14.09 -23.32
C SER A 8 -12.91 13.03 -22.42
N LEU A 9 -11.67 13.28 -21.97
CA LEU A 9 -10.93 12.45 -21.04
C LEU A 9 -11.52 12.65 -19.64
N THR A 10 -12.76 12.19 -19.44
CA THR A 10 -13.33 12.08 -18.10
C THR A 10 -12.84 10.78 -17.47
N SER A 11 -11.79 10.87 -16.64
CA SER A 11 -11.69 10.13 -15.37
C SER A 11 -10.38 10.45 -14.68
N LYS A 12 -10.27 11.66 -14.09
CA LYS A 12 -9.05 12.08 -13.37
C LYS A 12 -9.24 12.37 -11.87
N SER A 13 -10.36 11.96 -11.25
CA SER A 13 -10.66 12.40 -9.87
C SER A 13 -11.03 11.30 -8.86
N ASN A 14 -11.15 10.03 -9.24
CA ASN A 14 -11.82 9.05 -8.37
C ASN A 14 -10.87 8.17 -7.55
N LEU A 15 -9.58 8.07 -7.90
CA LEU A 15 -8.64 7.14 -7.28
C LEU A 15 -8.30 7.49 -5.82
N TRP A 16 -7.92 8.74 -5.54
CA TRP A 16 -7.58 9.16 -4.17
C TRP A 16 -8.75 8.95 -3.20
N SER A 17 -9.98 9.09 -3.69
CA SER A 17 -11.18 8.80 -2.91
C SER A 17 -11.28 7.33 -2.51
N GLU A 18 -10.81 6.40 -3.34
CA GLU A 18 -10.83 4.96 -3.07
C GLU A 18 -9.70 4.56 -2.13
N VAL A 19 -8.51 5.11 -2.33
CA VAL A 19 -7.38 4.92 -1.40
C VAL A 19 -7.73 5.43 0.00
N MET A 20 -8.42 6.57 0.11
CA MET A 20 -8.91 7.08 1.40
C MET A 20 -9.96 6.19 2.07
N LYS A 21 -10.68 5.35 1.31
CA LYS A 21 -11.64 4.39 1.86
C LYS A 21 -10.96 3.17 2.48
N LEU A 22 -9.73 2.83 2.08
CA LEU A 22 -9.00 1.67 2.62
C LEU A 22 -8.90 1.72 4.16
N PRO A 23 -9.07 0.59 4.84
CA PRO A 23 -8.98 0.54 6.30
C PRO A 23 -7.56 0.87 6.79
N GLY A 24 -7.47 1.55 7.94
CA GLY A 24 -6.21 1.97 8.53
C GLY A 24 -6.18 3.46 8.88
N VAL A 25 -4.98 4.04 8.91
CA VAL A 25 -4.77 5.45 9.28
C VAL A 25 -5.34 6.35 8.19
N LYS A 26 -6.20 7.31 8.59
CA LYS A 26 -6.91 8.21 7.66
C LYS A 26 -6.23 9.54 7.41
N THR A 27 -5.39 9.98 8.35
CA THR A 27 -4.62 11.23 8.21
C THR A 27 -3.39 11.19 9.11
N HIS A 28 -2.29 11.77 8.65
CA HIS A 28 -1.06 11.95 9.41
C HIS A 28 -0.27 13.14 8.84
N GLN A 29 0.47 13.86 9.68
CA GLN A 29 1.19 15.08 9.29
C GLN A 29 2.22 14.83 8.17
N SER A 30 2.95 13.71 8.24
CA SER A 30 3.93 13.32 7.23
C SER A 30 3.32 12.62 6.00
N GLY A 31 1.99 12.47 5.95
CA GLY A 31 1.27 11.75 4.92
C GLY A 31 1.11 10.26 5.20
N LEU A 32 0.52 9.56 4.23
CA LEU A 32 0.15 8.15 4.34
C LEU A 32 0.83 7.32 3.25
N TYR A 33 1.00 6.04 3.54
CA TYR A 33 1.19 4.99 2.55
C TYR A 33 -0.09 4.16 2.43
N ALA A 34 -0.34 3.65 1.23
CA ALA A 34 -1.29 2.60 0.97
C ALA A 34 -0.51 1.37 0.51
N MET A 35 -0.88 0.21 1.03
CA MET A 35 -0.27 -1.06 0.68
C MET A 35 -1.36 -2.04 0.28
N PHE A 36 -1.17 -2.69 -0.85
CA PHE A 36 -1.95 -3.83 -1.30
C PHE A 36 -1.11 -5.08 -1.11
N PHE A 37 -1.71 -6.13 -0.56
CA PHE A 37 -0.99 -7.35 -0.21
C PHE A 37 -1.90 -8.57 -0.37
N THR A 38 -1.27 -9.73 -0.56
CA THR A 38 -1.93 -11.04 -0.47
C THR A 38 -1.48 -11.72 0.80
N CYS A 39 -2.43 -12.14 1.65
CA CYS A 39 -2.12 -12.87 2.87
C CYS A 39 -1.50 -14.23 2.54
N ASN A 40 -0.30 -14.52 3.06
CA ASN A 40 0.37 -15.80 2.85
C ASN A 40 -0.31 -17.00 3.56
N LYS A 41 -1.21 -16.74 4.51
CA LYS A 41 -1.89 -17.78 5.30
C LYS A 41 -3.22 -18.21 4.66
N CYS A 42 -4.02 -17.26 4.18
CA CYS A 42 -5.37 -17.52 3.66
C CYS A 42 -5.58 -17.03 2.22
N SER A 43 -4.55 -16.51 1.56
CA SER A 43 -4.58 -15.99 0.19
C SER A 43 -5.56 -14.84 -0.05
N THR A 44 -6.14 -14.27 1.00
CA THR A 44 -7.01 -13.08 0.91
C THR A 44 -6.18 -11.87 0.51
N ARG A 45 -6.60 -11.19 -0.56
CA ARG A 45 -6.07 -9.88 -0.97
C ARG A 45 -6.69 -8.77 -0.13
N GLY A 46 -5.92 -7.74 0.16
CA GLY A 46 -6.42 -6.59 0.90
C GLY A 46 -5.56 -5.35 0.74
N GLY A 47 -6.18 -4.19 0.98
CA GLY A 47 -5.52 -2.90 1.03
C GLY A 47 -5.56 -2.32 2.45
N LYS A 48 -4.46 -1.72 2.90
CA LYS A 48 -4.36 -1.04 4.19
C LYS A 48 -3.61 0.28 4.08
N THR A 49 -4.02 1.28 4.86
CA THR A 49 -3.29 2.55 4.98
C THR A 49 -2.59 2.69 6.32
N PHE A 50 -1.41 3.27 6.31
CA PHE A 50 -0.63 3.56 7.52
C PHE A 50 0.21 4.83 7.34
N SER A 51 0.69 5.38 8.44
CA SER A 51 1.46 6.62 8.39
C SER A 51 2.87 6.40 7.81
N LYS A 52 3.40 7.42 7.12
CA LYS A 52 4.80 7.36 6.64
C LYS A 52 5.79 7.30 7.80
N ASP A 53 5.50 7.94 8.92
CA ASP A 53 6.41 7.95 10.07
C ASP A 53 6.47 6.59 10.76
N SER A 54 5.32 5.93 10.94
CA SER A 54 5.28 4.58 11.48
C SER A 54 6.07 3.60 10.61
N TYR A 55 6.00 3.76 9.28
CA TYR A 55 6.75 2.93 8.36
C TYR A 55 8.26 3.14 8.41
N ASN A 56 8.73 4.39 8.50
CA ASN A 56 10.16 4.69 8.41
C ASN A 56 10.89 4.74 9.77
N LYS A 57 10.16 4.98 10.85
CA LYS A 57 10.73 5.23 12.20
C LYS A 57 10.09 4.40 13.30
N GLY A 58 9.01 3.69 13.00
CA GLY A 58 8.23 2.95 13.98
C GLY A 58 8.05 1.49 13.60
N VAL A 59 6.93 0.95 14.07
CA VAL A 59 6.49 -0.42 13.80
C VAL A 59 5.12 -0.35 13.12
N VAL A 60 4.95 -1.13 12.05
CA VAL A 60 3.69 -1.27 11.32
C VAL A 60 3.30 -2.74 11.30
N ILE A 61 2.15 -3.03 11.90
CA ILE A 61 1.49 -4.33 11.89
C ILE A 61 0.10 -4.13 11.31
N ILE A 62 -0.26 -4.97 10.35
CA ILE A 62 -1.60 -4.95 9.76
C ILE A 62 -2.36 -6.23 10.12
N ARG A 63 -3.69 -6.12 10.18
CA ARG A 63 -4.58 -7.27 10.33
C ARG A 63 -5.12 -7.70 8.97
N CYS A 64 -5.10 -8.99 8.69
CA CYS A 64 -5.76 -9.56 7.51
C CYS A 64 -7.28 -9.69 7.74
N ASP A 65 -8.09 -9.21 6.80
CA ASP A 65 -9.55 -9.27 6.91
C ASP A 65 -10.12 -10.69 6.69
N GLY A 66 -9.32 -11.63 6.15
CA GLY A 66 -9.75 -12.99 5.85
C GLY A 66 -9.50 -14.01 6.96
N CYS A 67 -8.41 -13.86 7.73
CA CYS A 67 -8.03 -14.83 8.78
C CYS A 67 -7.64 -14.19 10.11
N ASP A 68 -7.89 -12.88 10.27
CA ASP A 68 -7.58 -12.05 11.44
C ASP A 68 -6.12 -12.09 11.93
N SER A 69 -5.23 -12.70 11.15
CA SER A 69 -3.82 -12.83 11.50
C SER A 69 -3.12 -11.49 11.32
N LEU A 70 -2.14 -11.24 12.20
CA LEU A 70 -1.32 -10.04 12.17
C LEU A 70 -0.08 -10.27 11.29
N HIS A 71 0.16 -9.34 10.36
CA HIS A 71 1.31 -9.37 9.46
C HIS A 71 2.20 -8.16 9.72
N LEU A 72 3.49 -8.42 9.95
CA LEU A 72 4.50 -7.39 10.13
C LEU A 72 4.87 -6.77 8.78
N VAL A 73 4.85 -5.44 8.72
CA VAL A 73 5.18 -4.65 7.52
C VAL A 73 6.48 -3.86 7.73
N ALA A 74 6.67 -3.28 8.91
CA ALA A 74 7.88 -2.55 9.27
C ALA A 74 8.17 -2.72 10.77
N ASP A 75 9.43 -2.86 11.14
CA ASP A 75 9.94 -2.81 12.51
C ASP A 75 11.28 -2.09 12.52
N ASN A 76 11.24 -0.80 12.84
CA ASN A 76 12.45 0.03 12.97
C ASN A 76 12.84 0.28 14.44
N LEU A 77 12.10 -0.32 15.39
CA LEU A 77 12.35 -0.17 16.83
C LEU A 77 12.96 -1.43 17.46
N GLY A 78 13.05 -2.52 16.69
CA GLY A 78 13.66 -3.78 17.12
C GLY A 78 12.78 -4.58 18.07
N TRP A 79 11.47 -4.57 17.85
CA TRP A 79 10.53 -5.35 18.66
C TRP A 79 10.60 -6.85 18.37
N PHE A 80 10.88 -7.21 17.11
CA PHE A 80 10.87 -8.59 16.64
C PHE A 80 12.23 -9.06 16.12
N ARG A 81 13.14 -8.15 15.77
CA ARG A 81 14.50 -8.43 15.28
C ARG A 81 15.50 -7.41 15.83
N ASP A 82 16.77 -7.78 15.91
CA ASP A 82 17.83 -6.89 16.43
C ASP A 82 18.16 -5.70 15.49
N LYS A 83 17.76 -5.79 14.23
CA LYS A 83 18.01 -4.76 13.21
C LYS A 83 16.70 -4.20 12.68
N PRO A 84 16.65 -2.92 12.30
CA PRO A 84 15.53 -2.35 11.56
C PRO A 84 15.27 -3.15 10.29
N VAL A 85 14.00 -3.51 10.06
CA VAL A 85 13.57 -4.33 8.92
C VAL A 85 12.23 -3.82 8.40
N ASN A 86 12.16 -3.58 7.09
CA ASN A 86 10.93 -3.21 6.38
C ASN A 86 10.49 -4.30 5.40
N ILE A 87 9.30 -4.14 4.80
CA ILE A 87 8.70 -5.15 3.93
C ILE A 87 9.57 -5.48 2.73
N GLU A 88 10.35 -4.53 2.22
CA GLU A 88 11.29 -4.78 1.12
C GLU A 88 12.38 -5.76 1.53
N ASP A 89 12.86 -5.70 2.78
CA ASP A 89 13.87 -6.62 3.29
C ASP A 89 13.25 -8.00 3.59
N LEU A 90 12.05 -8.01 4.19
CA LEU A 90 11.30 -9.24 4.46
C LEU A 90 10.95 -10.03 3.20
N MET A 91 10.64 -9.33 2.09
CA MET A 91 10.29 -9.97 0.83
C MET A 91 11.52 -10.42 0.03
N LYS A 92 12.63 -9.66 0.10
CA LYS A 92 13.92 -10.12 -0.47
C LYS A 92 14.36 -11.45 0.13
N GLU A 93 14.22 -11.63 1.45
CA GLU A 93 14.49 -12.91 2.14
C GLU A 93 13.66 -14.07 1.57
N LYS A 94 12.46 -13.78 1.08
CA LYS A 94 11.52 -14.76 0.52
C LYS A 94 11.59 -14.89 -1.00
N GLN A 95 12.54 -14.22 -1.65
CA GLN A 95 12.64 -14.11 -3.12
C GLN A 95 11.35 -13.58 -3.79
N ASP A 96 10.62 -12.72 -3.07
CA ASP A 96 9.42 -12.05 -3.57
C ASP A 96 9.70 -10.55 -3.78
N ASN A 97 8.95 -9.91 -4.67
CA ASN A 97 9.20 -8.52 -5.08
C ASN A 97 8.18 -7.56 -4.47
N VAL A 98 8.68 -6.48 -3.86
CA VAL A 98 7.85 -5.32 -3.49
C VAL A 98 8.02 -4.25 -4.55
N LYS A 99 6.92 -3.86 -5.20
CA LYS A 99 6.90 -2.70 -6.09
C LYS A 99 6.48 -1.47 -5.28
N ARG A 100 7.43 -0.56 -5.06
CA ARG A 100 7.13 0.74 -4.49
C ARG A 100 6.77 1.70 -5.61
N VAL A 101 5.64 2.37 -5.46
CA VAL A 101 5.13 3.31 -6.46
C VAL A 101 4.96 4.67 -5.79
N GLU A 102 5.60 5.69 -6.36
CA GLU A 102 5.60 7.04 -5.79
C GLU A 102 4.84 8.05 -6.66
N SER A 103 4.72 7.78 -7.96
CA SER A 103 3.99 8.64 -8.88
C SER A 103 2.51 8.29 -8.91
N HIS A 104 1.67 9.32 -9.00
CA HIS A 104 0.21 9.14 -9.05
C HIS A 104 -0.24 8.31 -10.27
N ASP A 105 0.45 8.49 -11.40
CA ASP A 105 0.11 7.83 -12.65
C ASP A 105 0.46 6.34 -12.59
N GLU A 106 1.56 5.95 -11.95
CA GLU A 106 1.91 4.53 -11.76
C GLU A 106 1.00 3.83 -10.74
N VAL A 107 0.53 4.54 -9.69
CA VAL A 107 -0.43 3.97 -8.72
C VAL A 107 -1.75 3.62 -9.42
N LEU A 108 -2.16 4.45 -10.38
CA LEU A 108 -3.37 4.24 -11.19
C LEU A 108 -3.28 3.00 -12.08
N GLU A 109 -2.11 2.67 -12.59
CA GLU A 109 -1.91 1.49 -13.43
C GLU A 109 -1.93 0.22 -12.58
N PHE A 110 -1.26 0.23 -11.42
CA PHE A 110 -1.18 -0.93 -10.55
C PHE A 110 -2.54 -1.41 -10.01
N ILE A 111 -3.44 -0.47 -9.68
CA ILE A 111 -4.77 -0.80 -9.12
C ILE A 111 -5.75 -1.25 -10.21
N LYS A 112 -5.54 -0.88 -11.48
CA LYS A 112 -6.41 -1.33 -12.59
C LYS A 112 -6.11 -2.74 -13.06
N GLU A 113 -4.95 -3.29 -12.67
CA GLU A 113 -4.51 -4.65 -13.02
C GLU A 113 -4.94 -5.72 -11.99
N GLU A 114 -5.52 -5.32 -10.85
CA GLU A 114 -6.18 -6.21 -9.87
C GLU A 114 -7.68 -6.42 -10.17
#